data_AF-V6HUU5-F1
#
_entry.id   AF-V6HUU5-F1
#
_cell.length_a   1.000
_cell.length_b   1.000
_cell.length_c   1.000
_cell.angle_alpha   90.00
_cell.angle_beta   90.00
_cell.angle_gamma   90.00
#
_symmetry.space_group_name_H-M   'P 1'
#
loop_
_entity.id
_entity.type
_entity.pdbx_description
1 polymer ?
#
loop_
_entity_poly.entity_id
_entity_poly.type
_entity_poly.pdbx_seq_one_letter_code
_entity_poly.pdbx_strand_id
1 'polypeptide(L)'
;MEKILMDILNAGIAAFQSGESKLKQSLADLEKLYEELRAKGSQDQSEQANRFRDLVQKTVSDAQSKLQNANAETKEIYQQLKENFEKISLQVNELLPEDLKAKAKSAIDELSKLTKKQ
;
A
#
# COMPACT_ATOMS: atom_id res chain seq x y z
N MET A 1 -3.11 -14.53 6.10
CA MET A 1 -2.94 -13.06 5.96
C MET A 1 -2.00 -12.72 4.81
N GLU A 2 -1.06 -13.62 4.51
CA GLU A 2 0.11 -13.34 3.67
C GLU A 2 -0.24 -13.04 2.21
N LYS A 3 -1.28 -13.68 1.66
CA LYS A 3 -1.78 -13.37 0.31
C LYS A 3 -2.17 -11.89 0.18
N ILE A 4 -2.87 -11.34 1.16
CA ILE A 4 -3.31 -9.94 1.10
C ILE A 4 -2.11 -8.99 1.20
N LEU A 5 -1.09 -9.33 2.00
CA LEU A 5 0.13 -8.53 2.07
C LEU A 5 0.84 -8.46 0.71
N MET A 6 0.92 -9.58 0.00
CA MET A 6 1.46 -9.64 -1.36
C MET A 6 0.59 -8.87 -2.37
N ASP A 7 -0.74 -9.00 -2.27
CA ASP A 7 -1.68 -8.30 -3.14
C ASP A 7 -1.57 -6.77 -2.95
N ILE A 8 -1.33 -6.29 -1.72
CA ILE A 8 -1.08 -4.86 -1.41
C ILE A 8 0.21 -4.36 -2.09
N LEU A 9 1.31 -5.13 -2.03
CA LEU A 9 2.55 -4.78 -2.73
C LEU A 9 2.33 -4.70 -4.24
N ASN A 10 1.64 -5.69 -4.82
CA ASN A 10 1.36 -5.73 -6.26
C ASN A 10 0.47 -4.57 -6.71
N ALA A 11 -0.53 -4.21 -5.92
CA ALA A 11 -1.38 -3.05 -6.20
C ALA A 11 -0.56 -1.75 -6.20
N GLY A 12 0.37 -1.59 -5.26
CA GLY A 12 1.29 -0.46 -5.23
C GLY A 12 2.20 -0.40 -6.46
N ILE A 13 2.79 -1.53 -6.86
CA ILE A 13 3.62 -1.61 -8.08
C ILE A 13 2.80 -1.19 -9.31
N ALA A 14 1.59 -1.75 -9.47
CA ALA A 14 0.72 -1.43 -10.59
C ALA A 14 0.34 0.06 -10.62
N ALA A 15 0.11 0.65 -9.44
CA ALA A 15 -0.17 2.09 -9.29
C ALA A 15 0.98 2.94 -9.82
N PHE A 16 2.21 2.62 -9.42
CA PHE A 16 3.36 3.45 -9.75
C PHE A 16 3.93 3.17 -11.15
N GLN A 17 3.76 1.97 -11.69
CA GLN A 17 4.10 1.66 -13.08
C GLN A 17 3.15 2.33 -14.08
N SER A 18 1.86 2.42 -13.73
CA SER A 18 0.84 3.01 -14.61
C SER A 18 0.78 4.55 -14.56
N GLY A 19 1.43 5.16 -13.57
CA GLY A 19 1.45 6.61 -13.38
C GLY A 19 0.14 7.19 -12.85
N GLU A 20 0.06 8.52 -12.85
CA GLU A 20 -1.06 9.29 -12.27
C GLU A 20 -2.43 8.92 -12.88
N SER A 21 -2.47 8.53 -14.15
CA SER A 21 -3.70 8.19 -14.88
C SER A 21 -4.49 7.02 -14.27
N LYS A 22 -3.81 6.10 -13.56
CA LYS A 22 -4.47 4.96 -12.89
C LYS A 22 -4.48 5.07 -11.36
N LEU A 23 -4.16 6.25 -10.83
CA LEU A 23 -4.10 6.47 -9.38
C LEU A 23 -5.44 6.17 -8.70
N LYS A 24 -6.54 6.66 -9.27
CA LYS A 24 -7.90 6.44 -8.74
C LYS A 24 -8.27 4.96 -8.70
N GLN A 25 -7.97 4.22 -9.77
CA GLN A 25 -8.24 2.78 -9.83
C GLN A 25 -7.40 2.03 -8.79
N SER A 26 -6.12 2.37 -8.69
CA SER A 26 -5.21 1.70 -7.76
C SER A 26 -5.57 1.95 -6.31
N LEU A 27 -6.09 3.15 -5.98
CA LEU A 27 -6.63 3.46 -4.66
C LEU A 27 -7.90 2.67 -4.35
N ALA A 28 -8.80 2.52 -5.33
CA ALA A 28 -9.99 1.70 -5.16
C ALA A 28 -9.64 0.21 -4.95
N ASP A 29 -8.59 -0.28 -5.60
CA ASP A 29 -8.12 -1.65 -5.40
C ASP A 29 -7.41 -1.81 -4.04
N LEU A 30 -6.62 -0.82 -3.60
CA LEU A 30 -6.04 -0.79 -2.27
C LEU A 30 -7.11 -0.75 -1.16
N GLU A 31 -8.19 0.00 -1.37
CA GLU A 31 -9.33 0.06 -0.45
C GLU A 31 -10.02 -1.30 -0.30
N LYS A 32 -10.26 -2.02 -1.41
CA LYS A 32 -10.79 -3.39 -1.35
C LYS A 32 -9.87 -4.33 -0.58
N LEU A 33 -8.55 -4.25 -0.84
CA LEU A 33 -7.56 -5.05 -0.14
C LEU A 33 -7.50 -4.72 1.35
N TYR A 34 -7.68 -3.44 1.72
CA TYR A 34 -7.82 -3.04 3.11
C TYR A 34 -9.07 -3.62 3.78
N GLU A 35 -10.23 -3.54 3.12
CA GLU A 35 -11.47 -4.12 3.67
C GLU A 35 -11.35 -5.64 3.85
N GLU A 36 -10.70 -6.33 2.90
CA GLU A 36 -10.36 -7.74 3.06
C GLU A 36 -9.38 -8.00 4.20
N LEU A 37 -8.34 -7.17 4.35
CA LEU A 37 -7.37 -7.23 5.43
C LEU A 37 -8.04 -7.01 6.79
N ARG A 38 -9.01 -6.10 6.87
CA ARG A 38 -9.77 -5.80 8.07
C ARG A 38 -10.72 -6.95 8.42
N ALA A 39 -11.45 -7.48 7.44
CA ALA A 39 -12.37 -8.59 7.61
C ALA A 39 -11.67 -9.90 8.00
N LYS A 40 -10.52 -10.21 7.38
CA LYS A 40 -9.71 -11.39 7.72
C LYS A 40 -8.78 -11.15 8.92
N GLY A 41 -8.51 -9.90 9.25
CA GLY A 41 -7.63 -9.47 10.34
C GLY A 41 -8.21 -9.64 11.74
N SER A 42 -9.49 -10.02 11.87
CA SER A 42 -10.12 -10.32 13.16
C SER A 42 -9.39 -11.43 13.93
N GLN A 43 -8.63 -12.28 13.24
CA GLN A 43 -7.90 -13.40 13.83
C GLN A 43 -6.49 -13.05 14.32
N ASP A 44 -5.92 -11.93 13.89
CA ASP A 44 -4.58 -11.47 14.28
C ASP A 44 -4.68 -10.05 14.82
N GLN A 45 -4.76 -9.93 16.14
CA GLN A 45 -4.83 -8.65 16.84
C GLN A 45 -3.48 -8.22 17.39
N SER A 46 -2.38 -8.75 16.84
CA SER A 46 -1.04 -8.27 17.20
C SER A 46 -0.94 -6.77 16.93
N GLU A 47 -0.14 -6.10 17.76
CA GLU A 47 0.07 -4.66 17.64
C GLU A 47 0.64 -4.30 16.26
N GLN A 48 1.54 -5.14 15.71
CA GLN A 48 2.09 -4.97 14.37
C GLN A 48 1.01 -5.06 13.30
N ALA A 49 0.12 -6.06 13.35
CA ALA A 49 -0.95 -6.21 12.37
C ALA A 49 -1.96 -5.06 12.42
N ASN A 50 -2.26 -4.54 13.62
CA ASN A 50 -3.11 -3.37 13.79
C ASN A 50 -2.47 -2.10 13.22
N ARG A 51 -1.20 -1.83 13.55
CA ARG A 51 -0.45 -0.69 13.00
C ARG A 51 -0.39 -0.73 11.46
N PHE A 52 -0.28 -1.93 10.89
CA PHE A 52 -0.28 -2.10 9.43
C PHE A 52 -1.64 -1.77 8.81
N ARG A 53 -2.75 -2.26 9.40
CA ARG A 53 -4.10 -1.89 8.94
C ARG A 53 -4.32 -0.39 9.00
N ASP A 54 -3.93 0.25 10.10
CA ASP A 54 -4.08 1.69 10.28
C ASP A 54 -3.27 2.47 9.23
N LEU A 55 -2.05 2.01 8.91
CA LEU A 55 -1.23 2.62 7.88
C LEU A 55 -1.88 2.51 6.50
N VAL A 56 -2.39 1.33 6.12
CA VAL A 56 -3.06 1.13 4.84
C VAL A 56 -4.34 1.97 4.77
N GLN A 57 -5.16 1.96 5.83
CA GLN A 57 -6.38 2.75 5.92
C GLN A 57 -6.12 4.24 5.76
N LYS A 58 -5.11 4.75 6.47
CA LYS A 58 -4.71 6.16 6.42
C LYS A 58 -4.23 6.53 5.02
N THR A 59 -3.47 5.64 4.39
CA THR A 59 -2.98 5.84 3.01
C THR A 59 -4.14 6.00 2.02
N VAL A 60 -5.14 5.13 2.10
CA VAL A 60 -6.34 5.20 1.25
C VAL A 60 -7.13 6.47 1.55
N SER A 61 -7.43 6.74 2.82
CA SER A 61 -8.25 7.88 3.26
C SER A 61 -7.61 9.22 2.89
N ASP A 62 -6.31 9.38 3.16
CA ASP A 62 -5.57 10.61 2.85
C ASP A 62 -5.60 10.89 1.34
N ALA A 63 -5.37 9.86 0.52
CA ALA A 63 -5.35 10.01 -0.93
C ALA A 63 -6.74 10.28 -1.52
N GLN A 64 -7.78 9.60 -1.05
CA GLN A 64 -9.17 9.85 -1.46
C GLN A 64 -9.61 11.27 -1.09
N SER A 65 -9.36 11.69 0.15
CA SER A 65 -9.70 13.03 0.64
C SER A 65 -9.01 14.12 -0.20
N LYS A 66 -7.73 13.95 -0.52
CA LYS A 66 -7.00 14.88 -1.39
C LYS A 66 -7.50 14.86 -2.83
N LEU A 67 -7.82 13.71 -3.40
CA LEU A 67 -8.37 13.62 -4.76
C LEU A 67 -9.76 14.24 -4.90
N GLN A 68 -10.54 14.30 -3.82
CA GLN A 68 -11.83 14.99 -3.77
C GLN A 68 -11.67 16.50 -3.60
N ASN A 69 -10.52 16.96 -3.11
CA ASN A 69 -10.22 18.39 -3.00
C ASN A 69 -9.81 18.95 -4.37
N ALA A 70 -10.64 19.83 -4.92
CA ALA A 70 -10.44 20.44 -6.25
C ALA A 70 -9.14 21.24 -6.39
N ASN A 71 -8.49 21.59 -5.28
CA ASN A 71 -7.24 22.37 -5.27
C ASN A 71 -5.97 21.52 -5.09
N ALA A 72 -6.08 20.20 -4.90
CA ALA A 72 -4.91 19.37 -4.67
C ALA A 72 -4.18 19.05 -5.98
N GLU A 73 -2.88 19.30 -6.05
CA GLU A 73 -2.08 18.88 -7.20
C GLU A 73 -1.93 17.35 -7.19
N THR A 74 -2.28 16.70 -8.29
CA THR A 74 -2.19 15.22 -8.41
C THR A 74 -0.77 14.71 -8.11
N LYS A 75 0.24 15.53 -8.45
CA LYS A 75 1.65 15.27 -8.15
C LYS A 75 1.95 15.18 -6.65
N GLU A 76 1.36 16.05 -5.82
CA GLU A 76 1.54 16.00 -4.37
C GLU A 76 0.89 14.77 -3.76
N ILE A 77 -0.29 14.39 -4.26
CA ILE A 77 -0.98 13.15 -3.85
C ILE A 77 -0.13 11.93 -4.20
N TYR A 78 0.42 11.93 -5.42
CA TYR A 78 1.27 10.86 -5.91
C TYR A 78 2.56 10.74 -5.08
N GLN A 79 3.17 11.87 -4.72
CA GLN A 79 4.36 11.89 -3.86
C GLN A 79 4.07 11.35 -2.46
N GLN A 80 2.96 11.75 -1.83
CA GLN A 80 2.57 11.21 -0.53
C GLN A 80 2.28 9.71 -0.61
N LEU A 81 1.66 9.25 -1.70
CA LEU A 81 1.41 7.83 -1.90
C LEU A 81 2.72 7.04 -2.01
N LYS A 82 3.75 7.57 -2.68
CA LYS A 82 5.07 6.94 -2.71
C LYS A 82 5.62 6.74 -1.29
N GLU A 83 5.60 7.77 -0.46
CA GLU A 83 6.10 7.70 0.92
C GLU A 83 5.31 6.70 1.78
N ASN A 84 3.99 6.66 1.60
CA ASN A 84 3.14 5.72 2.32
C ASN A 84 3.39 4.28 1.89
N PHE A 85 3.54 4.03 0.59
CA PHE A 85 3.83 2.69 0.08
C PHE A 85 5.24 2.18 0.44
N GLU A 86 6.21 3.07 0.63
CA GLU A 86 7.50 2.70 1.22
C GLU A 86 7.33 2.17 2.64
N LYS A 87 6.57 2.88 3.48
CA LYS A 87 6.28 2.44 4.87
C LYS A 87 5.50 1.12 4.88
N ILE A 88 4.51 0.98 4.00
CA ILE A 88 3.73 -0.25 3.85
C ILE A 88 4.66 -1.41 3.49
N SER A 89 5.58 -1.22 2.55
CA SER A 89 6.50 -2.28 2.11
C SER A 89 7.44 -2.74 3.22
N LEU A 90 7.93 -1.81 4.03
CA LEU A 90 8.74 -2.13 5.20
C LEU A 90 7.94 -2.96 6.22
N GLN A 91 6.71 -2.55 6.54
CA GLN A 91 5.87 -3.29 7.48
C GLN A 91 5.45 -4.66 6.94
N VAL A 92 5.17 -4.80 5.64
CA VAL A 92 4.91 -6.11 5.01
C VAL A 92 6.12 -7.04 5.20
N ASN A 93 7.34 -6.54 5.02
CA ASN A 93 8.56 -7.33 5.23
C ASN A 93 8.73 -7.79 6.69
N GLU A 94 8.23 -7.03 7.65
CA GLU A 94 8.25 -7.40 9.07
C GLU A 94 7.16 -8.42 9.43
N LEU A 95 5.97 -8.29 8.83
CA LEU A 95 4.82 -9.15 9.08
C LEU A 95 4.90 -10.52 8.40
N LEU A 96 5.65 -10.62 7.29
CA LEU A 96 5.78 -11.89 6.58
C LEU A 96 6.70 -12.86 7.33
N PRO A 97 6.35 -14.16 7.39
CA PRO A 97 7.27 -15.19 7.87
C PRO A 97 8.46 -15.34 6.91
N GLU A 98 9.60 -15.83 7.42
CA GLU A 98 10.89 -15.81 6.70
C GLU A 98 10.84 -16.52 5.33
N ASP A 99 10.08 -17.60 5.23
CA ASP A 99 9.88 -18.37 3.99
C ASP A 99 9.15 -17.58 2.88
N LEU A 100 8.38 -16.56 3.27
CA LEU A 100 7.67 -15.68 2.34
C LEU A 100 8.38 -14.35 2.08
N LYS A 101 9.30 -13.93 2.96
CA LYS A 101 10.11 -12.72 2.73
C LYS A 101 10.89 -12.80 1.42
N ALA A 102 11.43 -13.96 1.08
CA ALA A 102 12.14 -14.16 -0.19
C ALA A 102 11.24 -13.91 -1.42
N LYS A 103 9.95 -14.28 -1.33
CA LYS A 103 8.96 -14.07 -2.40
C LYS A 103 8.51 -12.61 -2.48
N ALA A 104 8.38 -11.95 -1.34
CA ALA A 104 8.02 -10.54 -1.26
C ALA A 104 9.18 -9.60 -1.62
N LYS A 105 10.44 -10.05 -1.46
CA LYS A 105 11.64 -9.25 -1.71
C LYS A 105 11.63 -8.58 -3.07
N SER A 106 11.31 -9.32 -4.13
CA SER A 106 11.23 -8.75 -5.48
C SER A 106 10.19 -7.64 -5.59
N ALA A 107 9.02 -7.83 -4.99
CA ALA A 107 7.95 -6.83 -5.00
C ALA A 107 8.32 -5.59 -4.15
N ILE A 108 8.94 -5.79 -2.98
CA ILE A 108 9.43 -4.71 -2.11
C ILE A 108 10.54 -3.91 -2.80
N ASP A 109 11.50 -4.60 -3.44
CA ASP A 109 12.61 -3.97 -4.15
C ASP A 109 12.10 -3.19 -5.38
N GLU A 110 11.13 -3.75 -6.11
CA GLU A 110 10.48 -3.07 -7.24
C GLU A 110 9.70 -1.83 -6.78
N LEU A 111 8.86 -1.98 -5.76
CA LEU A 111 8.09 -0.87 -5.23
C LEU A 111 9.02 0.23 -4.70
N SER A 112 10.10 -0.14 -4.00
CA SER A 112 11.15 0.81 -3.59
C SER A 112 11.80 1.54 -4.77
N LYS A 113 12.04 0.88 -5.90
CA LYS A 113 12.57 1.54 -7.10
C LYS A 113 11.57 2.53 -7.69
N LEU A 114 10.29 2.18 -7.69
CA LEU A 114 9.21 3.02 -8.23
C LEU A 114 8.90 4.23 -7.34
N THR A 115 9.05 4.09 -6.03
CA THR A 115 8.85 5.19 -5.07
C THR A 115 10.07 6.09 -4.95
N LYS A 116 11.29 5.54 -5.01
CA LYS A 116 12.55 6.32 -4.92
C LYS A 116 13.00 6.95 -6.23
N LYS A 117 12.50 6.50 -7.39
CA LYS A 117 12.79 7.18 -8.66
C LYS A 117 12.19 8.60 -8.64
N GLN A 118 13.08 9.58 -8.58
CA GLN A 118 12.89 10.97 -8.99
C GLN A 118 13.55 11.16 -10.36
#